data_AF-A0A328RF99-F1
#
_entry.id   AF-A0A328RF99-F1
#
_cell.length_a   1.000
_cell.length_b   1.000
_cell.length_c   1.000
_cell.angle_alpha   90.00
_cell.angle_beta   90.00
_cell.angle_gamma   90.00
#
_symmetry.space_group_name_H-M   'P 1'
#
loop_
_entity.id
_entity.type
_entity.pdbx_description
1 polymer ?
#
loop_
_entity_poly.entity_id
_entity_poly.type
_entity_poly.pdbx_seq_one_letter_code
_entity_poly.pdbx_strand_id
1 'polypeptide(L)'
;MARIMLGLIFVAFGLNGFLNFLPMRSFSDTSGAFMMALVETGYFFPLLKLCEFTAGIMILTGRMMSIGLLMLAPITVNVFLFHVFLEPGGIIMGTVVLGLELFLVYANRAIFMRLLDK
;
A
#
# COMPACT_ATOMS: atom_id res chain seq x y z
N MET A 1 -4.03 0.86 17.64
CA MET A 1 -4.46 1.94 16.71
C MET A 1 -3.79 1.85 15.34
N ALA A 2 -2.46 1.74 15.25
CA ALA A 2 -1.73 1.62 13.97
C ALA A 2 -2.31 0.57 12.99
N ARG A 3 -2.68 -0.61 13.49
CA ARG A 3 -3.33 -1.67 12.69
C ARG A 3 -4.62 -1.21 12.01
N ILE A 4 -5.50 -0.55 12.77
CA ILE A 4 -6.80 -0.07 12.27
C ILE A 4 -6.58 1.04 11.25
N MET A 5 -5.64 1.95 11.52
CA MET A 5 -5.29 3.03 10.59
C MET A 5 -4.79 2.48 9.26
N LEU A 6 -3.76 1.62 9.29
CA LEU A 6 -3.18 1.04 8.08
C LEU A 6 -4.23 0.20 7.31
N GLY A 7 -4.97 -0.65 8.02
CA GLY A 7 -6.01 -1.48 7.42
C GLY A 7 -7.11 -0.65 6.76
N LEU A 8 -7.64 0.38 7.43
CA LEU A 8 -8.67 1.26 6.85
C LEU A 8 -8.16 2.04 5.65
N ILE A 9 -6.93 2.56 5.69
CA ILE A 9 -6.31 3.25 4.56
C ILE A 9 -6.31 2.33 3.35
N PHE A 10 -5.75 1.12 3.45
CA PHE A 10 -5.64 0.23 2.30
C PHE A 10 -6.96 -0.38 1.84
N VAL A 11 -7.93 -0.61 2.73
CA VAL A 11 -9.30 -0.98 2.33
C VAL A 11 -9.95 0.15 1.53
N ALA A 12 -9.85 1.39 1.99
CA ALA A 12 -10.42 2.54 1.29
C ALA A 12 -9.75 2.76 -0.07
N PHE A 13 -8.41 2.75 -0.14
CA PHE A 13 -7.68 2.93 -1.39
C PHE A 13 -7.85 1.78 -2.39
N GLY A 14 -7.95 0.54 -1.90
CA GLY A 14 -8.25 -0.62 -2.72
C GLY A 14 -9.66 -0.54 -3.30
N LEU A 15 -10.66 -0.25 -2.46
CA LEU A 15 -12.05 -0.08 -2.91
C LEU A 15 -12.22 1.11 -3.86
N ASN A 16 -11.48 2.19 -3.63
CA ASN A 16 -11.48 3.35 -4.51
C ASN A 16 -11.04 3.02 -5.94
N GLY A 17 -10.17 2.03 -6.14
CA GLY A 17 -9.78 1.59 -7.48
C GLY A 17 -10.93 1.03 -8.33
N PHE A 18 -12.00 0.56 -7.68
CA PHE A 18 -13.17 -0.01 -8.34
C PHE A 18 -14.35 0.97 -8.34
N LEU A 19 -14.53 1.73 -7.26
CA LEU A 19 -15.67 2.62 -7.06
C LEU A 19 -15.40 4.09 -7.40
N ASN A 20 -14.14 4.49 -7.55
CA ASN A 20 -13.72 5.84 -7.97
C ASN A 20 -14.35 7.00 -7.17
N PHE A 21 -14.41 6.88 -5.84
CA PHE A 21 -15.03 7.89 -4.96
C PHE A 21 -14.06 8.96 -4.43
N LEU A 22 -12.75 8.78 -4.58
CA LEU A 22 -11.72 9.76 -4.27
C LEU A 22 -11.35 10.54 -5.54
N PRO A 23 -11.16 11.86 -5.46
CA PRO A 23 -10.76 12.66 -6.59
C PRO A 23 -9.36 12.24 -7.06
N MET A 24 -9.22 12.12 -8.38
CA MET A 24 -7.90 11.92 -8.99
C MET A 24 -7.08 13.19 -8.81
N ARG A 25 -5.85 13.04 -8.29
CA ARG A 25 -4.90 14.16 -8.18
C ARG A 25 -4.23 14.39 -9.54
N SER A 26 -3.90 15.63 -9.82
CA SER A 26 -3.05 15.97 -10.96
C SER A 26 -1.64 15.45 -10.71
N PHE A 27 -1.05 14.79 -11.71
CA PHE A 27 0.34 14.34 -11.71
C PHE A 27 1.19 15.36 -12.49
N SER A 28 2.46 15.49 -12.12
CA SER A 28 3.46 16.13 -12.98
C SER A 28 3.64 15.38 -14.31
N ASP A 29 4.31 15.97 -15.29
CA ASP A 29 4.56 15.31 -16.58
C ASP A 29 5.30 13.96 -16.42
N THR A 30 6.29 13.91 -15.51
CA THR A 30 7.10 12.70 -15.29
C THR A 30 6.33 11.61 -14.55
N SER A 31 5.62 11.95 -13.47
CA SER A 31 4.79 10.99 -12.73
C SER A 31 3.58 10.56 -13.55
N GLY A 32 3.03 11.45 -14.38
CA GLY A 32 1.96 11.16 -15.34
C GLY A 32 2.37 10.11 -16.37
N ALA A 33 3.56 10.24 -16.96
CA ALA A 33 4.08 9.24 -17.92
C ALA A 33 4.22 7.84 -17.30
N PHE A 34 4.72 7.75 -16.07
CA PHE A 34 4.79 6.48 -15.33
C PHE A 34 3.40 5.90 -15.07
N MET A 35 2.46 6.71 -14.59
CA MET A 35 1.09 6.28 -14.31
C MET A 35 0.39 5.79 -15.59
N MET A 36 0.54 6.50 -16.70
CA MET A 36 -0.02 6.11 -17.99
C MET A 36 0.53 4.77 -18.48
N ALA A 37 1.85 4.57 -18.40
CA ALA A 37 2.47 3.30 -18.78
C ALA A 37 1.89 2.13 -17.97
N LEU A 38 1.67 2.31 -16.67
CA LEU A 38 1.03 1.30 -15.82
C LEU A 38 -0.43 1.03 -16.18
N VAL A 39 -1.20 2.08 -16.53
CA VAL A 39 -2.59 1.94 -16.99
C VAL A 39 -2.64 1.13 -18.29
N GLU A 40 -1.76 1.44 -19.24
CA GLU A 40 -1.72 0.77 -20.55
C GLU A 40 -1.41 -0.73 -20.47
N THR A 41 -0.77 -1.19 -19.40
CA THR A 41 -0.59 -2.65 -19.18
C THR A 41 -1.90 -3.42 -19.02
N GLY A 42 -3.00 -2.74 -18.66
CA GLY A 42 -4.33 -3.33 -18.52
C GLY A 42 -4.55 -4.21 -17.28
N TYR A 43 -3.51 -4.80 -16.69
CA TYR A 43 -3.64 -5.70 -15.53
C TYR A 43 -3.08 -5.11 -14.23
N PHE A 44 -2.16 -4.13 -14.29
CA PHE A 44 -1.42 -3.68 -13.11
C PHE A 44 -2.33 -3.06 -12.04
N PHE A 45 -3.16 -2.07 -12.40
CA PHE A 45 -4.03 -1.40 -11.43
C PHE A 45 -5.10 -2.31 -10.84
N PRO A 46 -5.81 -3.16 -11.62
CA PRO A 46 -6.73 -4.15 -11.06
C PRO A 46 -6.06 -5.07 -10.04
N LEU A 47 -4.86 -5.60 -10.36
CA LEU A 47 -4.10 -6.45 -9.46
C LEU A 47 -3.67 -5.69 -8.20
N LEU A 48 -3.09 -4.50 -8.36
CA LEU A 48 -2.66 -3.63 -7.27
C LEU A 48 -3.81 -3.36 -6.30
N LYS A 49 -4.98 -2.96 -6.82
CA LYS A 49 -6.15 -2.61 -6.00
C LYS A 49 -6.75 -3.81 -5.29
N LEU A 50 -6.72 -4.99 -5.92
CA LEU A 50 -7.10 -6.23 -5.28
C LEU A 50 -6.15 -6.58 -4.13
N CYS A 51 -4.83 -6.46 -4.32
CA CYS A 51 -3.84 -6.68 -3.27
C CYS A 51 -4.02 -5.69 -2.11
N GLU A 52 -4.17 -4.39 -2.38
CA GLU A 52 -4.41 -3.36 -1.35
C GLU A 52 -5.67 -3.67 -0.53
N PHE A 53 -6.79 -3.98 -1.21
CA PHE A 53 -8.05 -4.27 -0.55
C PHE A 53 -7.98 -5.53 0.32
N THR A 54 -7.48 -6.63 -0.24
CA THR A 54 -7.38 -7.92 0.46
C THR A 54 -6.41 -7.86 1.64
N ALA A 55 -5.24 -7.25 1.46
CA ALA A 55 -4.28 -7.05 2.53
C ALA A 55 -4.83 -6.11 3.63
N GLY A 56 -5.53 -5.04 3.23
CA GLY A 56 -6.22 -4.15 4.15
C GLY A 56 -7.22 -4.89 5.05
N ILE A 57 -8.05 -5.78 4.48
CA ILE A 57 -9.00 -6.62 5.24
C ILE A 57 -8.25 -7.58 6.19
N MET A 58 -7.18 -8.23 5.72
CA MET A 58 -6.39 -9.15 6.54
C MET A 58 -5.78 -8.45 7.76
N ILE A 59 -5.28 -7.23 7.57
CA ILE A 59 -4.73 -6.39 8.65
C ILE A 59 -5.85 -5.89 9.58
N LEU A 60 -6.96 -5.43 9.03
CA LEU A 60 -8.08 -4.86 9.80
C LEU A 60 -8.72 -5.88 10.73
N THR A 61 -9.00 -7.08 10.20
CA THR A 61 -9.54 -8.22 10.97
C THR A 61 -8.52 -8.80 11.94
N GLY A 62 -7.23 -8.68 11.62
CA GLY A 62 -6.12 -9.24 12.40
C GLY A 62 -5.93 -10.74 12.26
N ARG A 63 -6.79 -11.45 11.51
CA ARG A 63 -6.74 -12.91 11.40
C ARG A 63 -5.55 -13.41 10.57
N MET A 64 -5.16 -12.63 9.57
CA MET A 64 -4.05 -12.94 8.64
C MET A 64 -3.09 -11.77 8.55
N MET A 65 -2.88 -11.07 9.66
CA MET A 65 -2.15 -9.80 9.70
C MET A 65 -0.74 -9.92 9.10
N SER A 66 0.01 -10.96 9.41
CA SER A 66 1.37 -11.15 8.87
C SER A 66 1.39 -11.32 7.35
N ILE A 67 0.41 -12.03 6.78
CA ILE A 67 0.28 -12.20 5.33
C ILE A 67 -0.11 -10.87 4.67
N GLY A 68 -1.04 -10.13 5.28
CA GLY A 68 -1.42 -8.80 4.80
C GLY A 68 -0.25 -7.82 4.80
N LEU A 69 0.57 -7.81 5.86
CA LEU A 69 1.77 -6.99 5.93
C LEU A 69 2.83 -7.42 4.88
N LEU A 70 3.02 -8.73 4.65
CA LEU A 70 3.92 -9.20 3.60
C LEU A 70 3.46 -8.79 2.20
N MET A 71 2.15 -8.80 1.97
CA MET A 71 1.55 -8.40 0.70
C MET A 71 1.66 -6.89 0.45
N LEU A 72 1.54 -6.07 1.50
CA LEU A 72 1.69 -4.62 1.39
C LEU A 72 3.15 -4.16 1.27
N ALA A 73 4.12 -4.92 1.80
CA ALA A 73 5.52 -4.50 1.87
C ALA A 73 6.12 -4.00 0.53
N PRO A 74 5.98 -4.70 -0.62
CA PRO A 74 6.48 -4.17 -1.89
C PRO A 74 5.65 -2.96 -2.39
N ILE A 75 4.37 -2.89 -2.02
CA ILE A 75 3.44 -1.84 -2.45
C ILE A 75 3.76 -0.52 -1.74
N THR A 76 3.87 -0.53 -0.42
CA THR A 76 4.19 0.64 0.40
C THR A 76 5.58 1.19 0.07
N VAL A 77 6.56 0.32 -0.15
CA VAL A 77 7.90 0.70 -0.61
C VAL A 77 7.82 1.37 -1.96
N ASN A 78 7.08 0.80 -2.93
CA ASN A 78 6.90 1.43 -4.23
C ASN A 78 6.19 2.80 -4.12
N VAL A 79 5.13 2.93 -3.32
CA VAL A 79 4.43 4.19 -3.08
C VAL A 79 5.37 5.25 -2.50
N PHE A 80 6.19 4.87 -1.51
CA PHE A 80 7.17 5.79 -0.94
C PHE A 80 8.21 6.22 -1.98
N LEU A 81 8.80 5.29 -2.72
CA LEU A 81 9.82 5.60 -3.73
C LEU A 81 9.23 6.42 -4.89
N PHE A 82 8.01 6.13 -5.32
CA PHE A 82 7.28 6.93 -6.31
C PHE A 82 7.18 8.39 -5.85
N HIS A 83 6.82 8.64 -4.59
CA HIS A 83 6.77 10.01 -4.07
C HIS A 83 8.15 10.64 -3.87
N VAL A 84 9.18 9.86 -3.52
CA VAL A 84 10.55 10.38 -3.40
C VAL A 84 11.11 10.82 -4.75
N PHE A 85 10.87 10.06 -5.82
CA PHE A 85 11.52 10.28 -7.11
C PHE A 85 10.65 11.00 -8.15
N LEU A 86 9.34 10.76 -8.15
CA LEU A 86 8.44 11.20 -9.24
C LEU A 86 7.37 12.19 -8.80
N GLU A 87 6.89 12.10 -7.55
CA GLU A 87 5.79 12.96 -7.07
C GLU A 87 5.96 13.41 -5.60
N PRO A 88 6.89 14.35 -5.30
CA PRO A 88 7.21 14.79 -3.94
C PRO A 88 6.02 15.35 -3.16
N GLY A 89 5.00 15.88 -3.84
CA GLY A 89 3.79 16.42 -3.19
C GLY A 89 3.02 15.40 -2.35
N GLY A 90 3.21 14.09 -2.59
CA GLY A 90 2.59 13.01 -1.81
C GLY A 90 3.49 12.34 -0.77
N ILE A 91 4.73 12.85 -0.55
CA ILE A 91 5.73 12.18 0.30
C ILE A 91 5.26 11.94 1.74
N ILE A 92 4.44 12.84 2.29
CA ILE A 92 3.88 12.69 3.64
C ILE A 92 3.06 11.41 3.73
N MET A 93 2.16 11.17 2.76
CA MET A 93 1.33 9.97 2.77
C MET A 93 2.17 8.70 2.59
N GLY A 94 3.12 8.71 1.65
CA GLY A 94 4.04 7.58 1.44
C GLY A 94 4.84 7.24 2.70
N THR A 95 5.33 8.26 3.41
CA THR A 95 6.08 8.09 4.67
C THR A 95 5.20 7.55 5.79
N VAL A 96 3.96 8.05 5.91
CA VAL A 96 3.01 7.59 6.94
C VAL A 96 2.65 6.12 6.75
N VAL A 97 2.30 5.69 5.53
CA VAL A 97 1.91 4.30 5.29
C VAL A 97 3.08 3.33 5.47
N LEU A 98 4.26 3.69 4.95
CA LEU A 98 5.47 2.88 5.13
C LEU A 98 5.88 2.81 6.62
N GLY A 99 5.84 3.94 7.32
CA GLY A 99 6.15 4.01 8.76
C GLY A 99 5.19 3.17 9.61
N LEU A 100 3.88 3.21 9.31
CA LEU A 100 2.88 2.39 9.98
C LEU A 100 3.11 0.90 9.73
N GLU A 101 3.44 0.51 8.50
CA GLU A 101 3.73 -0.87 8.17
C GLU A 101 4.99 -1.37 8.88
N LEU A 102 6.10 -0.64 8.78
CA LEU A 102 7.35 -0.97 9.47
C LEU A 102 7.16 -1.09 10.98
N PHE A 103 6.39 -0.16 11.57
CA PHE A 103 6.03 -0.24 12.99
C PHE A 103 5.26 -1.52 13.32
N LEU A 104 4.29 -1.92 12.51
CA LEU A 104 3.51 -3.14 12.75
C LEU A 104 4.34 -4.41 12.55
N VAL A 105 5.22 -4.43 11.54
CA VAL A 105 6.18 -5.53 11.33
C VAL A 105 7.11 -5.64 12.54
N TYR A 106 7.68 -4.53 13.01
CA TYR A 106 8.56 -4.51 14.18
C TYR A 106 7.84 -4.93 15.47
N ALA A 107 6.63 -4.42 15.70
CA ALA A 107 5.80 -4.80 16.85
C ALA A 107 5.47 -6.30 16.86
N ASN A 108 5.33 -6.91 15.69
CA ASN A 108 5.04 -8.33 15.52
C ASN A 108 6.26 -9.16 15.10
N ARG A 109 7.49 -8.65 15.30
CA ARG A 109 8.74 -9.26 14.81
C ARG A 109 8.90 -10.72 15.19
N ALA A 110 8.41 -11.15 16.36
CA ALA A 110 8.49 -12.53 16.81
C ALA A 110 7.74 -13.50 15.86
N ILE A 111 6.64 -13.05 15.24
CA ILE A 111 5.90 -13.83 14.24
C ILE A 111 6.69 -13.89 12.93
N PHE A 112 7.33 -12.80 12.54
CA PHE A 112 8.15 -12.75 11.32
C PHE A 112 9.47 -13.53 11.45
N MET A 113 10.10 -13.52 12.63
CA MET A 113 11.29 -14.33 12.90
C MET A 113 10.99 -15.82 12.74
N ARG A 114 9.82 -16.29 13.19
CA ARG A 114 9.37 -17.67 12.95
C ARG A 114 9.14 -18.03 11.48
N LEU A 115 8.96 -17.05 10.60
CA LEU A 115 8.90 -17.29 9.15
C LEU A 115 10.29 -17.42 8.52
N LEU A 116 11.33 -16.89 9.19
CA LEU A 116 12.72 -16.90 8.74
C LEU A 116 13.52 -18.05 9.35
N ASP A 117 13.12 -18.51 10.54
CA ASP A 117 13.68 -19.70 11.18
C ASP A 117 13.16 -20.95 10.45
N LYS A 118 14.08 -21.62 9.74
CA LYS A 118 13.83 -22.88 9.02
C LYS A 118 13.82 -24.09 9.94
#